data_AF-A0A3C0GQX8-F1
#
_entry.id   AF-A0A3C0GQX8-F1
#
_cell.length_a   1.000
_cell.length_b   1.000
_cell.length_c   1.000
_cell.angle_alpha   90.00
_cell.angle_beta   90.00
_cell.angle_gamma   90.00
#
_symmetry.space_group_name_H-M   'P 1'
#
loop_
_entity.id
_entity.type
_entity.pdbx_description
1 polymer ?
#
loop_
_entity_poly.entity_id
_entity_poly.type
_entity_poly.pdbx_seq_one_letter_code
_entity_poly.pdbx_strand_id
1 'polypeptide(L)' 'MTDDTQTPALPVLSAAQARALGCLIEKEATTPDAYPLTVNAAQVAANQKTAR' A
#
# COMPACT_ATOMS: atom_id res chain seq x y z
N MET A 1 7.74 29.04 -24.90
CA MET A 1 7.42 28.88 -23.47
C MET A 1 7.33 27.39 -23.23
N THR A 2 8.39 26.82 -22.68
CA THR A 2 8.54 25.38 -22.44
C THR A 2 7.79 25.05 -21.14
N ASP A 3 6.71 24.29 -21.25
CA ASP A 3 6.05 23.66 -20.10
C ASP A 3 6.96 22.57 -19.55
N ASP A 4 7.82 22.93 -18.60
CA ASP A 4 8.50 21.97 -17.72
C ASP A 4 7.46 21.35 -16.78
N THR A 5 6.73 20.37 -17.30
CA THR A 5 5.94 19.44 -16.48
C THR A 5 6.93 18.53 -15.76
N GLN A 6 7.42 18.99 -14.61
CA GLN A 6 8.22 18.18 -13.69
C GLN A 6 7.38 16.96 -13.29
N THR A 7 7.60 15.84 -13.96
CA THR A 7 7.01 14.55 -13.58
C THR A 7 7.65 14.17 -12.25
N PRO A 8 6.90 14.15 -11.13
CA PRO A 8 7.49 13.81 -9.84
C PRO A 8 8.00 12.38 -9.91
N ALA A 9 9.28 12.17 -9.62
CA ALA A 9 9.86 10.84 -9.53
C ALA A 9 9.11 10.04 -8.44
N LEU A 10 8.67 8.83 -8.79
CA LEU A 10 7.94 7.97 -7.86
C LEU A 10 8.81 7.65 -6.64
N PRO A 11 8.24 7.63 -5.43
CA PRO A 11 9.00 7.30 -4.23
C PRO A 11 9.47 5.85 -4.27
N VAL A 12 10.77 5.63 -4.02
CA VAL A 12 11.33 4.29 -3.83
C VAL A 12 10.95 3.81 -2.44
N LEU A 13 10.15 2.75 -2.38
CA LEU A 13 9.68 2.17 -1.12
C LEU A 13 10.67 1.13 -0.59
N SER A 14 10.91 1.13 0.72
CA SER A 14 11.53 -0.02 1.39
C SER A 14 10.62 -1.25 1.29
N ALA A 15 11.17 -2.45 1.48
CA ALA A 15 10.40 -3.70 1.43
C ALA A 15 9.18 -3.68 2.39
N ALA A 16 9.34 -3.12 3.60
CA ALA A 16 8.25 -3.00 4.56
C ALA A 16 7.16 -2.02 4.11
N GLN A 17 7.54 -0.88 3.53
CA GLN A 17 6.58 0.11 3.00
C GLN A 17 5.82 -0.45 1.80
N ALA A 18 6.51 -1.12 0.87
CA ALA A 18 5.89 -1.76 -0.28
C ALA A 18 4.89 -2.84 0.16
N ARG A 19 5.25 -3.66 1.16
CA ARG A 19 4.35 -4.64 1.77
C ARG A 19 3.10 -3.97 2.35
N ALA A 20 3.28 -2.96 3.21
CA ALA A 20 2.16 -2.26 3.84
C ALA A 20 1.20 -1.65 2.80
N LEU A 21 1.75 -1.04 1.74
CA LEU A 21 0.95 -0.51 0.64
C LEU A 21 0.20 -1.63 -0.10
N GLY A 22 0.87 -2.74 -0.42
CA GLY A 22 0.24 -3.90 -1.04
C GLY A 22 -0.90 -4.48 -0.20
N CYS A 23 -0.75 -4.53 1.12
CA CYS A 23 -1.80 -4.97 2.05
C CYS A 23 -3.03 -4.06 1.99
N LEU A 24 -2.84 -2.74 1.91
CA LEU A 24 -3.95 -1.79 1.80
C LEU A 24 -4.71 -1.97 0.48
N ILE A 25 -3.98 -2.07 -0.64
CA ILE A 25 -4.55 -2.29 -1.97
C ILE A 25 -5.33 -3.62 -2.02
N GLU A 26 -4.74 -4.70 -1.51
CA GLU A 26 -5.40 -6.01 -1.47
C GLU A 26 -6.69 -5.96 -0.65
N LYS A 27 -6.68 -5.35 0.53
CA LYS A 27 -7.84 -5.33 1.42
C LYS A 27 -8.93 -4.36 0.98
N GLU A 28 -8.58 -3.28 0.29
CA GLU A 28 -9.56 -2.45 -0.41
C GLU A 28 -10.32 -3.27 -1.47
N ALA A 29 -9.61 -4.07 -2.26
CA ALA A 29 -10.22 -4.84 -3.35
C ALA A 29 -10.96 -6.11 -2.88
N THR A 30 -10.40 -6.82 -1.90
CA THR A 30 -10.89 -8.17 -1.50
C THR A 30 -11.77 -8.15 -0.25
N THR A 31 -11.64 -7.15 0.60
CA THR A 31 -12.38 -7.03 1.87
C THR A 31 -12.82 -5.58 2.13
N PRO A 32 -13.61 -4.98 1.23
CA PRO A 32 -13.94 -3.55 1.29
C PRO A 32 -14.65 -3.15 2.58
N ASP A 33 -15.45 -4.04 3.17
CA ASP A 33 -16.16 -3.79 4.44
C ASP A 33 -15.21 -3.59 5.64
N ALA A 34 -13.99 -4.14 5.55
CA ALA A 34 -12.95 -3.99 6.57
C ALA A 34 -12.01 -2.82 6.30
N TYR A 35 -12.13 -2.15 5.15
CA TYR A 35 -11.33 -1.01 4.77
C TYR A 35 -12.05 0.31 5.17
N PRO A 36 -11.36 1.33 5.70
CA PRO A 36 -9.91 1.42 5.91
C PRO A 36 -9.42 0.59 7.11
N LEU A 37 -8.21 0.04 6.96
CA LEU A 37 -7.59 -0.76 8.01
C LEU A 37 -7.11 0.11 9.18
N THR A 38 -7.31 -0.38 10.41
CA THR A 38 -6.58 0.12 11.58
C THR A 38 -5.10 -0.26 11.50
N VAL A 39 -4.24 0.39 12.28
CA VAL A 39 -2.80 0.06 12.34
C VAL A 39 -2.56 -1.42 12.70
N ASN A 40 -3.34 -1.96 13.66
CA ASN A 40 -3.24 -3.37 14.02
C ASN A 40 -3.68 -4.30 12.89
N ALA A 41 -4.80 -3.98 12.22
CA ALA A 41 -5.27 -4.76 11.09
C ALA A 41 -4.27 -4.73 9.92
N ALA A 42 -3.62 -3.59 9.66
CA ALA A 42 -2.55 -3.48 8.67
C ALA A 42 -1.33 -4.34 9.04
N GLN A 43 -0.94 -4.38 10.33
CA GLN A 43 0.17 -5.22 10.79
C GLN A 43 -0.15 -6.72 10.65
N VAL A 44 -1.38 -7.14 11.02
CA VAL A 44 -1.86 -8.51 10.77
C VAL A 44 -1.86 -8.81 9.27
N ALA A 45 -2.39 -7.88 8.47
CA ALA A 45 -2.43 -7.94 7.02
C ALA A 45 -1.06 -7.83 6.35
N ALA A 46 0.02 -7.49 7.06
CA ALA A 46 1.42 -7.58 6.62
C ALA A 46 2.15 -8.86 7.12
N ASN A 47 1.59 -9.59 8.10
CA ASN A 47 2.14 -10.83 8.70
C ASN A 47 1.37 -12.19 8.55
N GLN A 48 0.13 -12.24 8.01
CA GLN A 48 -0.54 -13.42 7.40
C GLN A 48 0.41 -14.39 6.69
N LYS A 49 0.10 -15.68 6.77
CA LYS A 49 0.96 -16.76 6.25
C LYS A 49 0.83 -17.00 4.74
N THR A 50 -0.21 -16.45 4.12
CA THR A 50 -0.53 -16.59 2.69
C THR A 50 -0.62 -15.21 2.05
N ALA A 51 -0.40 -15.11 0.73
CA ALA A 51 -0.44 -13.86 -0.03
C ALA A 51 0.42 -12.75 0.62
N ARG A 52 1.74 -12.95 0.61
CA ARG A 52 2.72 -12.07 1.24
C ARG A 52 3.71 -11.54 0.23
#